data_AF-A0A443IMV1-F1
#
_entry.id   AF-A0A443IMV1-F1
#
_cell.length_a   1.000
_cell.length_b   1.000
_cell.length_c   1.000
_cell.angle_alpha   90.00
_cell.angle_beta   90.00
_cell.angle_gamma   90.00
#
_symmetry.space_group_name_H-M   'P 1'
#
loop_
_entity.id
_entity.type
_entity.pdbx_description
1 polymer ?
#
loop_
_entity_poly.entity_id
_entity_poly.type
_entity_poly.pdbx_seq_one_letter_code
_entity_poly.pdbx_strand_id
1 'polypeptide(L)' 'MPEKQSKHWGSDWRGNEVLEGDQIVHDPQLDEVFLMGDLFKYLKEKYGFEFMKAE' A
#
# COMPACT_ATOMS: atom_id res chain seq x y z
N MET A 1 -4.16 26.10 -16.87
CA MET A 1 -3.69 24.72 -17.08
C MET A 1 -4.60 23.84 -16.25
N PRO A 2 -5.29 22.83 -16.80
CA PRO A 2 -6.13 21.99 -15.96
C PRO A 2 -5.21 21.19 -15.05
N GLU A 3 -5.42 21.33 -13.74
CA GLU A 3 -4.77 20.52 -12.71
C GLU A 3 -5.00 19.06 -13.09
N LYS A 4 -3.93 18.28 -13.26
CA LYS A 4 -4.02 16.84 -13.42
C LYS A 4 -4.64 16.31 -12.14
N GLN A 5 -5.95 16.13 -12.14
CA GLN A 5 -6.64 15.38 -11.10
C GLN A 5 -6.00 14.00 -11.11
N SER A 6 -5.21 13.72 -10.07
CA SER A 6 -4.43 12.49 -9.98
C SER A 6 -5.40 11.34 -10.19
N LYS A 7 -5.14 10.44 -11.15
CA LYS A 7 -6.10 9.35 -11.39
C LYS A 7 -6.16 8.52 -10.13
N HIS A 8 -7.34 8.50 -9.51
CA HIS A 8 -7.65 7.71 -8.34
C HIS A 8 -7.78 6.26 -8.78
N TRP A 9 -6.91 5.39 -8.28
CA TRP A 9 -6.89 3.95 -8.58
C TRP A 9 -7.63 3.11 -7.53
N GLY A 10 -8.03 3.73 -6.41
CA GLY A 10 -8.77 3.08 -5.33
C GLY A 10 -8.25 3.52 -3.97
N SER A 11 -8.42 2.65 -2.99
CA SER A 11 -7.88 2.83 -1.63
C SER A 11 -7.13 1.58 -1.20
N ASP A 12 -6.10 1.76 -0.37
CA ASP A 12 -5.40 0.65 0.26
C ASP A 12 -6.20 0.04 1.42
N TRP A 13 -5.69 -1.04 2.01
CA TRP A 13 -6.31 -1.74 3.14
C TRP A 13 -6.66 -0.83 4.35
N ARG A 14 -5.97 0.29 4.51
CA ARG A 14 -6.09 1.23 5.63
C ARG A 14 -7.01 2.40 5.29
N GLY A 15 -7.53 2.44 4.07
CA GLY A 15 -8.36 3.52 3.54
C GLY A 15 -7.55 4.71 3.02
N ASN A 16 -6.22 4.57 2.86
CA ASN A 16 -5.43 5.60 2.20
C ASN A 16 -5.72 5.57 0.70
N GLU A 17 -5.79 6.73 0.09
CA GLU A 17 -6.02 6.85 -1.34
C GLU A 17 -4.80 6.37 -2.15
N VAL A 18 -5.05 5.56 -3.19
CA VAL A 18 -4.04 5.09 -4.13
C VAL A 18 -4.11 5.94 -5.38
N LEU A 19 -3.02 6.64 -5.70
CA LEU A 19 -2.91 7.55 -6.82
C LEU A 19 -2.01 7.01 -7.93
N GLU A 20 -2.24 7.47 -9.16
CA GLU A 20 -1.38 7.14 -10.30
C GLU A 20 0.05 7.61 -10.05
N GLY A 21 0.98 6.65 -9.98
CA GLY A 21 2.40 6.89 -9.68
C GLY A 21 2.84 6.42 -8.29
N ASP A 22 1.90 6.05 -7.42
CA ASP A 22 2.23 5.46 -6.12
C ASP A 22 2.87 4.09 -6.28
N GLN A 23 3.80 3.78 -5.37
CA GLN A 23 4.36 2.44 -5.25
C GLN A 23 3.38 1.57 -4.47
N ILE A 24 2.79 0.61 -5.15
CA ILE A 24 1.82 -0.34 -4.58
C ILE A 24 2.31 -1.78 -4.69
N VAL A 25 1.80 -2.60 -3.78
CA VAL A 25 1.90 -4.06 -3.80
C VAL A 25 0.48 -4.60 -3.85
N HIS A 26 0.20 -5.48 -4.80
CA HIS A 26 -1.08 -6.16 -4.93
C HIS A 26 -0.92 -7.61 -4.45
N ASP A 27 -1.76 -8.02 -3.51
CA ASP A 27 -1.87 -9.42 -3.09
C ASP A 27 -3.05 -10.08 -3.81
N PRO A 28 -2.79 -10.91 -4.84
CA PRO A 28 -3.85 -11.55 -5.62
C PRO A 28 -4.59 -12.65 -4.85
N GLN A 29 -4.10 -13.10 -3.69
CA GLN A 29 -4.81 -14.09 -2.87
C GLN A 29 -5.89 -13.46 -2.02
N LEU A 30 -5.69 -12.21 -1.61
CA LEU A 30 -6.62 -11.43 -0.80
C LEU A 30 -7.45 -10.45 -1.64
N ASP A 31 -7.07 -10.23 -2.90
CA ASP A 31 -7.62 -9.17 -3.77
C ASP A 31 -7.47 -7.78 -3.12
N GLU A 32 -6.36 -7.60 -2.37
CA GLU A 32 -6.05 -6.37 -1.63
C GLU A 32 -4.85 -5.64 -2.25
N VAL A 33 -4.92 -4.31 -2.23
CA VAL A 33 -3.84 -3.41 -2.65
C VAL A 33 -3.27 -2.71 -1.43
N PHE A 34 -1.95 -2.64 -1.36
CA PHE A 34 -1.19 -2.02 -0.28
C PHE A 34 -0.31 -0.93 -0.84
N LEU A 35 -0.35 0.26 -0.25
CA LEU A 35 0.74 1.23 -0.45
C LEU A 35 2.02 0.63 0.13
N MET A 36 3.14 0.75 -0.60
CA MET A 36 4.43 0.17 -0.19
C MET A 36 4.87 0.63 1.21
N GLY A 37 4.56 1.88 1.57
CA GLY A 37 4.85 2.44 2.89
C GLY A 37 4.00 1.85 4.03
N ASP A 38 2.83 1.31 3.72
CA ASP A 38 1.92 0.70 4.70
C ASP A 38 1.97 -0.83 4.71
N LEU A 39 2.58 -1.46 3.70
CA LEU A 39 2.79 -2.91 3.65
C LEU A 39 3.51 -3.44 4.89
N PHE A 40 4.57 -2.76 5.35
CA PHE A 40 5.31 -3.17 6.55
C PHE A 40 4.44 -3.16 7.81
N LYS A 41 3.55 -2.17 7.94
CA LYS A 41 2.61 -2.10 9.06
C LYS A 41 1.59 -3.22 8.97
N TYR A 42 1.04 -3.47 7.78
CA TYR A 42 0.10 -4.56 7.55
C TYR A 42 0.69 -5.92 7.97
N LEU A 43 1.89 -6.25 7.49
CA LEU A 43 2.56 -7.52 7.81
C LEU A 43 2.84 -7.66 9.32
N LYS A 44 3.21 -6.55 9.98
CA LYS A 44 3.42 -6.55 11.43
C LYS A 44 2.11 -6.70 12.21
N GLU A 45 1.07 -5.94 11.87
CA GLU A 45 -0.19 -5.89 12.63
C GLU A 45 -1.07 -7.13 12.40
N LYS A 46 -1.14 -7.63 11.16
CA LYS A 46 -2.00 -8.76 10.81
C LYS A 46 -1.34 -10.11 11.04
N TYR A 47 -0.03 -10.21 10.75
CA TYR A 47 0.68 -11.48 10.76
C TYR A 47 1.81 -11.55 11.79
N GLY A 48 2.06 -10.48 12.55
CA GLY A 48 3.06 -10.48 13.62
C GLY A 48 4.51 -10.48 13.12
N PHE A 49 4.77 -10.07 11.88
CA PHE A 49 6.14 -10.03 11.36
C PHE A 49 6.99 -9.01 12.11
N GLU A 50 8.23 -9.41 12.42
CA GLU A 50 9.26 -8.52 12.95
C GLU A 50 10.38 -8.36 11.92
N PHE A 51 10.64 -7.11 11.55
CA PHE A 51 11.67 -6.77 10.58
C PHE A 51 12.96 -6.41 11.32
N MET A 52 14.00 -7.24 11.16
CA MET A 52 15.33 -7.01 11.72
C MET A 52 16.32 -6.73 10.59
N LYS A 53 17.30 -5.85 10.84
CA LYS A 53 18.45 -5.68 9.94
C LYS A 53 19.56 -6.61 10.41
N ALA A 54 20.18 -7.34 9.48
CA ALA A 54 21.40 -8.06 9.78
C ALA A 54 22.53 -7.04 10.01
N GLU A 55 23.32 -7.25 11.06
CA GLU A 55 24.60 -6.56 11.29
C GLU A 55 25.75 -7.29 10.59
#